data_AF-A0A1J5C2D9-F1
#
_entry.id   AF-A0A1J5C2D9-F1
#
_cell.length_a   1.000
_cell.length_b   1.000
_cell.length_c   1.000
_cell.angle_alpha   90.00
_cell.angle_beta   90.00
_cell.angle_gamma   90.00
#
_symmetry.space_group_name_H-M   'P 1'
#
loop_
_entity.id
_entity.type
_entity.pdbx_description
1 polymer ?
#
loop_
_entity_poly.entity_id
_entity_poly.type
_entity_poly.pdbx_seq_one_letter_code
_entity_poly.pdbx_strand_id
1 'polypeptide(L)'
;MQTTDKQIRKSKVVNCPLEIVWWKWTTHEGLLTFFGKDNKIELTPGGAYEIYFLMNNPVGLRGGEGCKVLSFLPKEMLSFTWNAPPEFKEIRDSVYHTWVIVNFKAVSQG
;
A
#
# COMPACT_ATOMS: atom_id res chain seq x y z
N MET A 1 -11.75 1.81 -20.96
CA MET A 1 -11.12 0.71 -20.18
C MET A 1 -12.20 -0.02 -19.39
N GLN A 2 -12.08 -1.33 -19.18
CA GLN A 2 -13.06 -2.12 -18.41
C GLN A 2 -12.43 -2.64 -17.12
N THR A 3 -13.17 -2.58 -16.01
CA THR A 3 -12.77 -3.18 -14.74
C THR A 3 -13.08 -4.68 -14.72
N THR A 4 -12.32 -5.45 -13.94
CA THR A 4 -12.50 -6.90 -13.77
C THR A 4 -12.53 -7.25 -12.29
N ASP A 5 -13.14 -8.38 -11.96
CA ASP A 5 -13.13 -9.03 -10.65
C ASP A 5 -11.89 -9.92 -10.41
N LYS A 6 -10.98 -10.00 -11.38
CA LYS A 6 -9.70 -10.71 -11.22
C LYS A 6 -8.91 -10.10 -10.06
N GLN A 7 -8.33 -10.99 -9.26
CA GLN A 7 -7.70 -10.65 -7.99
C GLN A 7 -6.38 -11.42 -7.80
N ILE A 8 -5.39 -10.75 -7.21
CA ILE A 8 -4.16 -11.38 -6.74
C ILE A 8 -4.32 -11.60 -5.23
N ARG A 9 -4.18 -12.86 -4.79
CA ARG A 9 -4.27 -13.23 -3.37
C ARG A 9 -2.97 -13.87 -2.91
N LYS A 10 -2.41 -13.37 -1.81
CA LYS A 10 -1.23 -13.92 -1.15
C LYS A 10 -1.38 -13.80 0.36
N SER A 11 -0.94 -14.83 1.08
CA SER A 11 -0.82 -14.82 2.54
C SER A 11 0.52 -15.41 2.97
N LYS A 12 1.00 -14.98 4.15
CA LYS A 12 2.21 -15.48 4.79
C LYS A 12 2.11 -15.29 6.30
N VAL A 13 2.53 -16.30 7.05
CA VAL A 13 2.77 -16.18 8.50
C VAL A 13 4.18 -15.64 8.71
N VAL A 14 4.29 -14.63 9.57
CA VAL A 14 5.56 -14.01 9.98
C VAL A 14 5.71 -14.11 11.49
N ASN A 15 6.92 -14.39 11.97
CA ASN A 15 7.22 -14.42 13.40
C ASN A 15 7.42 -13.00 13.94
N CYS A 16 6.33 -12.26 14.06
CA CYS A 16 6.33 -10.85 14.47
C CYS A 16 5.01 -10.54 15.19
N PRO A 17 5.02 -9.77 16.30
CA PRO A 17 3.79 -9.35 16.95
C PRO A 17 2.86 -8.54 16.04
N LEU A 18 1.55 -8.69 16.22
CA LEU A 18 0.52 -8.08 15.37
C LEU A 18 0.64 -6.56 15.33
N GLU A 19 0.89 -5.94 16.48
CA GLU A 19 1.07 -4.50 16.63
C GLU A 19 2.28 -3.98 15.84
N ILE A 20 3.35 -4.76 15.75
CA ILE A 20 4.54 -4.39 14.99
C ILE A 20 4.28 -4.53 13.48
N VAL A 21 3.58 -5.59 13.05
CA VAL A 21 3.19 -5.74 11.64
C VAL A 21 2.23 -4.64 11.22
N TRP A 22 1.28 -4.27 12.08
CA TRP A 22 0.38 -3.13 11.86
C TRP A 22 1.16 -1.82 11.73
N TRP A 23 2.03 -1.52 12.69
CA TRP A 23 2.87 -0.32 12.67
C TRP A 23 3.73 -0.26 11.39
N LYS A 24 4.31 -1.39 10.97
CA LYS A 24 5.07 -1.53 9.72
C LYS A 24 4.26 -1.11 8.48
N TRP A 25 2.97 -1.40 8.42
CA TRP A 25 2.16 -1.04 7.25
C TRP A 25 1.52 0.35 7.34
N THR A 26 1.47 0.97 8.52
CA THR A 26 0.59 2.14 8.75
C THR A 26 1.33 3.39 9.20
N THR A 27 2.65 3.34 9.27
CA THR A 27 3.50 4.49 9.63
C THR A 27 4.64 4.63 8.63
N HIS A 28 5.14 5.85 8.50
CA HIS A 28 6.26 6.13 7.61
C HIS A 28 7.51 5.34 8.01
N GLU A 29 7.87 5.39 9.30
CA GLU A 29 9.02 4.72 9.86
C GLU A 29 8.89 3.21 9.73
N GLY A 30 7.68 2.69 9.95
CA GLY A 30 7.39 1.27 9.85
C GLY A 30 7.55 0.73 8.44
N LEU A 31 6.98 1.41 7.45
CA LEU A 31 6.99 0.92 6.07
C LEU A 31 8.41 0.98 5.49
N LEU A 32 9.15 2.04 5.82
CA LEU A 32 10.55 2.25 5.44
C LEU A 32 11.46 1.07 5.85
N THR A 33 11.11 0.32 6.89
CA THR A 33 11.91 -0.83 7.33
C THR A 33 11.93 -2.01 6.36
N PHE A 34 11.01 -2.09 5.38
CA PHE A 34 10.93 -3.26 4.51
C PHE A 34 10.40 -3.01 3.10
N PHE A 35 9.82 -1.85 2.79
CA PHE A 35 9.20 -1.63 1.48
C PHE A 35 9.41 -0.22 0.94
N GLY A 36 9.96 -0.15 -0.27
CA GLY A 36 10.31 1.12 -0.93
C GLY A 36 11.67 1.68 -0.49
N LYS A 37 12.00 2.85 -1.03
CA LYS A 37 13.15 3.67 -0.64
C LYS A 37 12.77 4.77 0.33
N ASP A 38 11.55 5.27 0.21
CA ASP A 38 10.93 6.28 1.04
C ASP A 38 9.40 6.21 0.85
N ASN A 39 8.62 6.89 1.68
CA ASN A 39 7.16 6.87 1.60
C ASN A 39 6.51 8.09 2.28
N LYS A 40 5.25 8.35 1.92
CA LYS A 40 4.37 9.31 2.60
C LYS A 40 3.09 8.60 3.02
N ILE A 41 2.95 8.38 4.32
CA ILE A 41 1.77 7.73 4.92
C ILE A 41 1.05 8.71 5.85
N GLU A 42 -0.23 8.93 5.56
CA GLU A 42 -1.17 9.67 6.39
C GLU A 42 -2.36 8.73 6.69
N LEU A 43 -2.36 8.08 7.86
CA LEU A 43 -3.37 7.09 8.23
C LEU A 43 -4.72 7.74 8.59
N THR A 44 -5.42 8.24 7.58
CA THR A 44 -6.78 8.79 7.64
C THR A 44 -7.49 8.46 6.33
N PRO A 45 -8.81 8.23 6.28
CA PRO A 45 -9.50 8.03 5.01
C PRO A 45 -9.23 9.20 4.04
N GLY A 46 -8.80 8.88 2.83
CA GLY A 46 -8.39 9.86 1.81
C GLY A 46 -6.98 10.43 1.99
N GLY A 47 -6.27 10.12 3.07
CA GLY A 47 -4.89 10.52 3.31
C GLY A 47 -3.90 9.84 2.36
N ALA A 48 -2.71 10.42 2.23
CA ALA A 48 -1.64 9.87 1.39
C ALA A 48 -1.24 8.45 1.80
N TYR A 49 -1.10 7.57 0.81
CA TYR A 49 -0.49 6.25 0.95
C TYR A 49 0.47 6.01 -0.21
N GLU A 50 1.57 6.74 -0.20
CA GLU A 50 2.51 6.81 -1.33
C GLU A 50 3.81 6.07 -0.98
N ILE A 51 4.24 5.17 -1.86
CA ILE A 51 5.48 4.41 -1.69
C ILE A 51 6.41 4.75 -2.86
N TYR A 52 7.65 5.15 -2.56
CA TYR A 52 8.60 5.61 -3.56
C TYR A 52 9.69 4.56 -3.81
N PHE A 53 10.01 4.35 -5.08
CA PHE A 53 11.04 3.38 -5.52
C PHE A 53 12.13 4.03 -6.37
N LEU A 54 11.76 5.04 -7.18
CA LEU A 54 12.60 5.67 -8.18
C LEU A 54 12.89 7.13 -7.80
N MET A 55 13.71 7.35 -6.77
CA MET A 55 13.96 8.70 -6.22
C MET A 55 14.64 9.67 -7.20
N ASN A 56 15.29 9.16 -8.24
CA ASN A 56 15.90 9.96 -9.30
C ASN A 56 14.88 10.45 -10.35
N ASN A 57 13.65 9.95 -10.32
CA ASN A 57 12.59 10.41 -11.24
C ASN A 57 11.99 11.75 -10.78
N PRO A 58 11.39 12.51 -11.72
CA PRO A 58 10.57 13.67 -11.39
C PRO A 58 9.45 13.32 -10.39
N VAL A 59 9.05 14.31 -9.60
CA VAL A 59 7.85 14.22 -8.75
C VAL A 59 6.65 13.81 -9.61
N GLY A 60 5.83 12.89 -9.11
CA GLY A 60 4.72 12.24 -9.80
C GLY A 60 5.09 10.93 -10.49
N LEU A 61 6.39 10.63 -10.67
CA LEU A 61 6.90 9.43 -11.36
C LEU A 61 7.86 8.58 -10.51
N ARG A 62 7.91 8.79 -9.19
CA ARG A 62 8.81 8.10 -8.26
C ARG A 62 8.24 6.77 -7.75
N GLY A 63 6.95 6.56 -7.91
CA GLY A 63 6.27 5.34 -7.46
C GLY A 63 4.77 5.55 -7.31
N GLY A 64 4.24 5.18 -6.15
CA GLY A 64 2.81 5.25 -5.80
C GLY A 64 2.27 6.65 -5.50
N GLU A 65 2.87 7.72 -6.03
CA GLU A 65 2.39 9.10 -5.82
C GLU A 65 0.92 9.23 -6.23
N GLY A 66 0.11 9.90 -5.41
CA GLY A 66 -1.34 10.03 -5.58
C GLY A 66 -2.17 8.86 -5.04
N CYS A 67 -1.55 7.76 -4.58
CA CYS A 67 -2.25 6.67 -3.92
C CYS A 67 -2.75 7.11 -2.54
N LYS A 68 -3.92 6.59 -2.13
CA LYS A 68 -4.63 7.03 -0.93
C LYS A 68 -5.09 5.88 -0.07
N VAL A 69 -5.15 6.11 1.24
CA VAL A 69 -5.87 5.26 2.19
C VAL A 69 -7.36 5.34 1.86
N LEU A 70 -8.02 4.18 1.78
CA LEU A 70 -9.47 4.08 1.56
C LEU A 70 -10.22 3.86 2.87
N SER A 71 -9.78 2.88 3.66
CA SER A 71 -10.34 2.57 4.98
C SER A 71 -9.36 1.72 5.79
N PHE A 72 -9.56 1.68 7.10
CA PHE A 72 -8.78 0.84 7.98
C PHE A 72 -9.56 0.44 9.24
N LEU A 73 -9.23 -0.73 9.76
CA LEU A 73 -9.61 -1.22 11.08
C LEU A 73 -8.32 -1.53 11.83
N PRO A 74 -8.01 -0.83 12.93
CA PRO A 74 -6.75 -0.98 13.63
C PRO A 74 -6.40 -2.44 13.94
N LYS A 75 -5.23 -2.89 13.46
CA LYS A 75 -4.68 -4.25 13.66
C LYS A 75 -5.49 -5.38 12.99
N GLU A 76 -6.42 -5.05 12.11
CA GLU A 76 -7.27 -6.02 11.41
C GLU A 76 -7.18 -5.85 9.89
N MET A 77 -7.29 -4.62 9.39
CA MET A 77 -7.36 -4.37 7.96
C MET A 77 -6.87 -2.97 7.59
N LEU A 78 -6.14 -2.87 6.48
CA LEU A 78 -5.82 -1.62 5.80
C LEU A 78 -6.20 -1.78 4.32
N SER A 79 -6.86 -0.77 3.75
CA SER A 79 -7.09 -0.72 2.32
C SER A 79 -6.66 0.61 1.71
N PHE A 80 -6.14 0.55 0.50
CA PHE A 80 -5.60 1.69 -0.24
C PHE A 80 -5.68 1.47 -1.76
N THR A 81 -5.55 2.55 -2.51
CA THR A 81 -5.45 2.49 -3.98
C THR A 81 -4.02 2.22 -4.42
N TRP A 82 -3.81 1.53 -5.54
CA TRP A 82 -2.51 1.36 -6.16
C TRP A 82 -2.55 1.71 -7.65
N ASN A 83 -1.67 2.60 -8.09
CA ASN A 83 -1.60 3.06 -9.47
C ASN A 83 -0.63 2.24 -10.33
N ALA A 84 -0.78 2.37 -11.64
CA ALA A 84 0.08 1.68 -12.58
C ALA A 84 1.49 2.31 -12.62
N PRO A 85 2.53 1.52 -12.90
CA PRO A 85 3.89 2.01 -13.10
C PRO A 85 4.00 3.15 -14.14
N PRO A 86 5.00 4.05 -14.04
CA PRO A 86 5.17 5.20 -14.93
C PRO A 86 5.19 4.89 -16.43
N GLU A 87 5.68 3.72 -16.83
CA GLU A 87 5.73 3.26 -18.22
C GLU A 87 4.34 2.99 -18.82
N PHE A 88 3.33 2.78 -17.99
CA PHE A 88 1.94 2.57 -18.42
C PHE A 88 1.11 3.85 -18.24
N LYS A 89 1.54 4.93 -18.89
CA LYS A 89 0.98 6.28 -18.72
C LYS A 89 -0.55 6.37 -18.89
N GLU A 90 -1.11 5.70 -19.90
CA GLU A 90 -2.55 5.75 -20.17
C GLU A 90 -3.41 5.28 -18.99
N ILE A 91 -3.04 4.15 -18.37
CA ILE A 91 -3.74 3.63 -17.20
C ILE A 91 -3.38 4.41 -15.94
N ARG A 92 -2.12 4.82 -15.79
CA ARG A 92 -1.66 5.62 -14.63
C ARG A 92 -2.40 6.95 -14.51
N ASP A 93 -2.63 7.63 -15.64
CA ASP A 93 -3.31 8.93 -15.68
C ASP A 93 -4.84 8.80 -15.67
N SER A 94 -5.36 7.58 -15.65
CA SER A 94 -6.79 7.31 -15.57
C SER A 94 -7.31 7.35 -14.13
N VAL A 95 -8.63 7.18 -13.97
CA VAL A 95 -9.26 7.03 -12.66
C VAL A 95 -9.18 5.60 -12.10
N TYR A 96 -8.62 4.66 -12.85
CA TYR A 96 -8.60 3.25 -12.47
C TYR A 96 -7.37 2.92 -11.63
N HIS A 97 -7.62 2.57 -10.37
CA HIS A 97 -6.59 2.04 -9.47
C HIS A 97 -6.93 0.62 -9.04
N THR A 98 -5.90 -0.14 -8.71
CA THR A 98 -6.10 -1.41 -8.00
C THR A 98 -6.55 -1.11 -6.58
N TRP A 99 -7.59 -1.80 -6.12
CA TRP A 99 -7.98 -1.80 -4.72
C TRP A 99 -7.17 -2.85 -3.96
N VAL A 100 -6.31 -2.40 -3.06
CA VAL A 100 -5.47 -3.28 -2.24
C VAL A 100 -6.07 -3.41 -0.85
N ILE A 101 -6.14 -4.64 -0.35
CA ILE A 101 -6.57 -4.96 1.01
C ILE A 101 -5.48 -5.80 1.68
N VAL A 102 -4.95 -5.30 2.78
CA VAL A 102 -4.03 -6.02 3.66
C VAL A 102 -4.81 -6.42 4.91
N ASN A 103 -4.95 -7.72 5.13
CA ASN A 103 -5.59 -8.27 6.33
C ASN A 103 -4.53 -8.75 7.30
N PHE A 104 -4.73 -8.45 8.57
CA PHE A 104 -3.87 -8.84 9.67
C PHE A 104 -4.63 -9.80 10.58
N LYS A 105 -3.97 -10.89 10.99
CA LYS A 105 -4.55 -11.88 11.88
C LYS A 105 -3.47 -12.43 12.80
N ALA A 106 -3.71 -12.38 14.10
CA ALA A 106 -2.89 -13.10 15.05
C ALA A 106 -3.05 -14.61 14.82
N VAL A 107 -1.93 -15.32 14.77
CA VAL A 107 -1.89 -16.78 14.74
C VAL A 107 -1.27 -17.25 16.05
N SER A 108 -1.93 -18.17 16.74
CA SER A 108 -1.33 -18.86 17.87
C SER A 108 -0.09 -19.60 17.38
N GLN A 109 1.03 -19.47 18.10
CA GLN A 109 2.14 -20.41 17.92
C GLN A 109 1.62 -21.79 18.36
N GLY A 110 1.55 -22.72 17.42
CA GLY A 110 1.26 -24.14 17.71
C GLY A 110 2.48 -24.82 18.31
#